data_AF-A0A0A1UP57-F1
#
_entry.id   AF-A0A0A1UP57-F1
#
_cell.length_a   1.000
_cell.length_b   1.000
_cell.length_c   1.000
_cell.angle_alpha   90.00
_cell.angle_beta   90.00
_cell.angle_gamma   90.00
#
_symmetry.space_group_name_H-M   'P 1'
#
loop_
_entity.id
_entity.type
_entity.pdbx_description
1 polymer ?
#
loop_
_entity_poly.entity_id
_entity_poly.type
_entity_poly.pdbx_seq_one_letter_code
_entity_poly.pdbx_strand_id
1 'polypeptide(L)'
;MSSRYDKVEVLDYTKSTVLYSVQIQKCKPQISIFRPSDEMLCEELVALVTFHKLSSDIGIQMRDGRQLNMKRKHILSKISRVENATFEWSWKGNDLISGNLRLIDDESNTVAKLIEASSWSRRGLGYIAISGHFSSSIIDEIVVTGLAKLGYRLLGDKMLI
;
A
#
# COMPACT_ATOMS: atom_id res chain seq x y z
N MET A 1 -2.94 27.36 9.12
CA MET A 1 -3.91 26.25 8.99
C MET A 1 -3.12 24.95 9.09
N SER A 2 -3.29 24.19 10.18
CA SER A 2 -2.53 22.95 10.39
C SER A 2 -3.02 21.86 9.44
N SER A 3 -2.13 21.28 8.63
CA SER A 3 -2.45 20.18 7.71
C SER A 3 -3.09 19.03 8.49
N ARG A 4 -4.33 18.65 8.16
CA ARG A 4 -5.03 17.48 8.75
C ARG A 4 -4.52 16.14 8.20
N TYR A 5 -3.50 16.17 7.36
CA TYR A 5 -2.99 15.03 6.62
C TYR A 5 -1.49 14.89 6.81
N ASP A 6 -1.03 13.65 7.01
CA ASP A 6 0.38 13.32 6.81
C ASP A 6 0.60 13.01 5.32
N LYS A 7 1.76 13.40 4.78
CA LYS A 7 2.16 13.10 3.40
C LYS A 7 3.33 12.12 3.39
N VAL A 8 3.26 11.11 2.52
CA VAL A 8 4.36 10.18 2.21
C VAL A 8 4.56 10.17 0.70
N GLU A 9 5.80 10.03 0.24
CA GLU A 9 6.12 9.95 -1.18
C GLU A 9 6.80 8.60 -1.48
N VAL A 10 6.45 8.02 -2.62
CA VAL A 10 7.15 6.87 -3.21
C VAL A 10 8.02 7.40 -4.32
N LEU A 11 9.32 7.18 -4.21
CA LEU A 11 10.33 7.68 -5.13
C LEU A 11 10.86 6.56 -6.00
N ASP A 12 11.21 6.88 -7.24
CA ASP A 12 12.08 6.04 -8.06
C ASP A 12 13.45 5.95 -7.38
N TYR A 13 13.93 4.73 -7.14
CA TYR A 13 15.17 4.52 -6.39
C TYR A 13 16.39 5.14 -7.06
N THR A 14 16.43 5.15 -8.40
CA THR A 14 17.61 5.61 -9.15
C THR A 14 17.55 7.11 -9.44
N LYS A 15 16.37 7.60 -9.81
CA LYS A 15 16.17 8.99 -10.27
C LYS A 15 15.72 9.94 -9.17
N SER A 16 15.30 9.42 -8.01
CA SER A 16 14.67 10.20 -6.93
C SER A 16 13.44 11.01 -7.40
N THR A 17 12.80 10.59 -8.48
CA THR A 17 11.56 11.19 -8.98
C THR A 17 10.38 10.65 -8.20
N VAL A 18 9.47 11.51 -7.78
CA VAL A 18 8.21 11.07 -7.14
C VAL A 18 7.40 10.27 -8.15
N LEU A 19 7.09 9.03 -7.80
CA LEU A 19 6.20 8.15 -8.55
C LEU A 19 4.79 8.19 -7.99
N TYR A 20 4.67 8.30 -6.66
CA TYR A 20 3.39 8.41 -5.98
C TYR A 20 3.45 9.37 -4.78
N SER A 21 2.37 10.12 -4.59
CA SER A 21 2.09 10.90 -3.39
C SER A 21 0.98 10.23 -2.60
N VAL A 22 1.14 10.11 -1.29
CA VAL A 22 0.21 9.41 -0.40
C VAL A 22 -0.25 10.39 0.68
N GLN A 23 -1.54 10.66 0.72
CA GLN A 23 -2.16 11.52 1.72
C GLN A 23 -2.90 10.65 2.74
N ILE A 24 -2.50 10.76 4.01
CA ILE A 24 -3.04 9.95 5.10
C ILE A 24 -4.01 10.79 5.92
N GLN A 25 -5.28 10.38 5.96
CA GLN A 25 -6.29 11.00 6.81
C GLN A 25 -6.49 10.18 8.08
N LYS A 26 -6.26 10.81 9.24
CA LYS A 26 -6.37 10.14 10.55
C LYS A 26 -7.78 10.15 11.13
N CYS A 27 -8.54 11.24 10.93
CA CYS A 27 -9.88 11.41 11.52
C CYS A 27 -10.92 10.45 10.91
N LYS A 28 -10.82 10.21 9.61
CA LYS A 28 -11.49 9.13 8.90
C LYS A 28 -10.37 8.28 8.35
N PRO A 29 -10.18 7.04 8.80
CA PRO A 29 -8.98 6.28 8.49
C PRO A 29 -9.00 5.86 7.02
N GLN A 30 -8.40 6.69 6.18
CA GLN A 30 -8.31 6.50 4.75
C GLN A 30 -6.99 7.05 4.24
N ILE A 31 -6.53 6.48 3.13
CA ILE A 31 -5.35 6.92 2.41
C ILE A 31 -5.74 7.18 0.96
N SER A 32 -5.37 8.34 0.46
CA SER A 32 -5.51 8.68 -0.96
C SER A 32 -4.13 8.60 -1.62
N ILE A 33 -4.02 7.85 -2.70
CA ILE A 33 -2.78 7.63 -3.44
C ILE A 33 -2.90 8.33 -4.78
N PHE A 34 -1.93 9.17 -5.09
CA PHE A 34 -1.87 9.95 -6.31
C PHE A 34 -0.60 9.64 -7.09
N ARG A 35 -0.65 9.80 -8.41
CA ARG A 35 0.50 9.77 -9.31
C ARG A 35 0.68 11.17 -9.92
N PRO A 36 1.91 11.67 -10.09
CA PRO A 36 2.14 12.90 -10.84
C PRO A 36 1.67 12.74 -12.29
N SER A 37 0.86 13.67 -12.80
CA SER A 37 0.48 13.72 -14.21
C SER A 37 1.42 14.64 -14.98
N ASP A 38 1.91 14.16 -16.12
CA ASP A 38 2.80 14.90 -17.03
C ASP A 38 2.11 16.12 -17.65
N GLU A 39 0.78 16.13 -17.74
CA GLU A 39 0.07 17.10 -18.59
C GLU A 39 -0.20 18.45 -17.92
N MET A 40 -0.25 18.56 -16.57
CA MET A 40 -0.69 19.82 -15.91
C MET A 40 -0.15 20.11 -14.49
N LEU A 41 0.94 19.48 -14.04
CA LEU A 41 1.40 19.58 -12.63
C LEU A 41 0.31 19.20 -11.60
N CYS A 42 -0.71 18.47 -12.04
CA CYS A 42 -1.81 18.01 -11.20
C CYS A 42 -1.55 16.56 -10.78
N GLU A 43 -1.85 16.26 -9.52
CA GLU A 43 -1.80 14.91 -8.98
C GLU A 43 -3.07 14.16 -9.39
N GLU A 44 -2.91 12.99 -10.01
CA GLU A 44 -4.00 12.15 -10.45
C GLU A 44 -4.29 11.07 -9.41
N LEU A 45 -5.54 10.95 -8.96
CA LEU A 45 -5.92 9.91 -8.01
C LEU A 45 -5.77 8.53 -8.65
N VAL A 46 -4.95 7.67 -8.04
CA VAL A 46 -4.75 6.26 -8.44
C VAL A 46 -5.69 5.36 -7.65
N ALA A 47 -5.78 5.57 -6.34
CA ALA A 47 -6.64 4.76 -5.49
C ALA A 47 -7.03 5.48 -4.20
N LEU A 48 -8.18 5.07 -3.66
CA LEU A 48 -8.65 5.39 -2.32
C LEU A 48 -8.65 4.10 -1.48
N VAL A 49 -7.90 4.10 -0.40
CA VAL A 49 -7.84 2.99 0.57
C VAL A 49 -8.62 3.39 1.81
N THR A 50 -9.58 2.57 2.22
CA THR A 50 -10.40 2.78 3.41
C THR A 50 -10.17 1.68 4.42
N PHE A 51 -9.94 2.06 5.68
CA PHE A 51 -9.77 1.14 6.78
C PHE A 51 -11.01 1.12 7.68
N HIS A 52 -11.40 -0.06 8.13
CA HIS A 52 -12.57 -0.25 8.98
C HIS A 52 -12.16 -0.49 10.43
N LYS A 53 -12.76 0.21 11.40
CA LYS A 53 -12.39 0.07 12.82
C LYS A 53 -12.74 -1.30 13.42
N LEU A 54 -13.83 -1.90 12.95
CA LEU A 54 -14.39 -3.15 13.48
C LEU A 54 -14.18 -4.34 12.53
N SER A 55 -13.40 -4.16 11.46
CA SER A 55 -13.12 -5.22 10.49
C SER A 55 -11.64 -5.21 10.12
N SER A 56 -11.08 -6.39 9.85
CA SER A 56 -9.74 -6.52 9.26
C SER A 56 -9.73 -6.31 7.74
N ASP A 57 -10.88 -5.98 7.17
CA ASP A 57 -11.04 -5.67 5.77
C ASP A 57 -10.47 -4.28 5.47
N ILE A 58 -9.84 -4.18 4.30
CA ILE A 58 -9.30 -2.95 3.73
C ILE A 58 -9.96 -2.82 2.36
N GLY A 59 -10.80 -1.79 2.22
CA GLY A 59 -11.44 -1.48 0.96
C GLY A 59 -10.48 -0.66 0.09
N ILE A 60 -10.25 -1.09 -1.14
CA ILE A 60 -9.41 -0.37 -2.10
C ILE A 60 -10.26 -0.08 -3.33
N GLN A 61 -10.48 1.21 -3.61
CA GLN A 61 -11.12 1.67 -4.83
C GLN A 61 -10.07 2.24 -5.77
N MET A 62 -9.88 1.60 -6.92
CA MET A 62 -9.00 2.08 -7.98
C MET A 62 -9.69 3.21 -8.78
N ARG A 63 -8.89 4.05 -9.43
CA ARG A 63 -9.38 5.19 -10.25
C ARG A 63 -10.39 4.79 -11.31
N ASP A 64 -10.17 3.66 -11.96
CA ASP A 64 -11.03 3.11 -13.02
C ASP A 64 -12.36 2.52 -12.49
N GLY A 65 -12.63 2.66 -11.19
CA GLY A 65 -13.83 2.16 -10.53
C GLY A 65 -13.73 0.72 -10.06
N ARG A 66 -12.64 -0.01 -10.39
CA ARG A 66 -12.45 -1.38 -9.89
C ARG A 66 -12.25 -1.36 -8.37
N GLN A 67 -12.78 -2.38 -7.72
CA GLN A 67 -12.59 -2.60 -6.29
C GLN A 67 -11.65 -3.78 -6.08
N LEU A 68 -10.63 -3.59 -5.25
CA LEU A 68 -9.83 -4.68 -4.71
C LEU A 68 -10.25 -4.89 -3.26
N ASN A 69 -10.50 -6.14 -2.90
CA ASN A 69 -10.77 -6.50 -1.53
C ASN A 69 -9.50 -7.06 -0.90
N MET A 70 -9.00 -6.36 0.10
CA MET A 70 -7.85 -6.83 0.86
C MET A 70 -8.29 -7.23 2.26
N LYS A 71 -8.10 -8.50 2.63
CA LYS A 71 -8.56 -9.05 3.92
C LYS A 71 -7.43 -9.80 4.61
N ARG A 72 -7.33 -9.66 5.94
CA ARG A 72 -6.50 -10.58 6.72
C ARG A 72 -7.19 -11.95 6.74
N LYS A 73 -6.41 -13.02 6.60
CA LYS A 73 -6.97 -14.39 6.72
C LYS A 73 -7.66 -14.60 8.07
N HIS A 74 -7.08 -14.06 9.15
CA HIS A 74 -7.62 -13.99 10.53
C HIS A 74 -7.02 -12.76 11.24
N ILE A 75 -7.59 -12.32 12.38
CA ILE A 75 -7.15 -11.12 13.14
C ILE A 75 -5.64 -11.15 13.48
N LEU A 76 -5.10 -12.32 13.82
CA LEU A 76 -3.67 -12.51 14.13
C LEU A 76 -2.82 -12.89 12.91
N SER A 77 -3.44 -13.15 11.75
CA SER A 77 -2.72 -13.55 10.55
C SER A 77 -1.91 -12.40 9.99
N LYS A 78 -0.64 -12.65 9.66
CA LYS A 78 0.20 -11.70 8.92
C LYS A 78 -0.08 -11.70 7.42
N ILE A 79 -0.82 -12.70 6.97
CA ILE A 79 -1.24 -12.87 5.57
C ILE A 79 -2.45 -11.98 5.32
N SER A 80 -2.29 -11.07 4.35
CA SER A 80 -3.40 -10.33 3.76
C SER A 80 -3.61 -10.82 2.35
N ARG A 81 -4.77 -11.42 2.09
CA ARG A 81 -5.21 -11.75 0.74
C ARG A 81 -5.68 -10.49 0.04
N VAL A 82 -5.37 -10.39 -1.24
CA VAL A 82 -5.82 -9.35 -2.15
C VAL A 82 -6.52 -10.07 -3.29
N GLU A 83 -7.80 -9.81 -3.46
CA GLU A 83 -8.61 -10.50 -4.45
C GLU A 83 -9.34 -9.47 -5.32
N ASN A 84 -9.39 -9.76 -6.62
CA ASN A 84 -10.32 -9.14 -7.56
C ASN A 84 -10.83 -10.18 -8.56
N ALA A 85 -11.57 -9.74 -9.59
CA ALA A 85 -12.16 -10.65 -10.58
C ALA A 85 -11.13 -11.41 -11.44
N THR A 86 -9.86 -10.99 -11.44
CA THR A 86 -8.83 -11.43 -12.39
C THR A 86 -7.60 -12.08 -11.74
N PHE A 87 -7.38 -11.88 -10.44
CA PHE A 87 -6.25 -12.49 -9.72
C PHE A 87 -6.53 -12.65 -8.22
N GLU A 88 -5.77 -13.56 -7.61
CA GLU A 88 -5.61 -13.69 -6.17
C GLU A 88 -4.13 -13.53 -5.82
N TRP A 89 -3.80 -12.52 -5.01
CA TRP A 89 -2.47 -12.34 -4.47
C TRP A 89 -2.49 -12.39 -2.94
N SER A 90 -1.33 -12.57 -2.34
CA SER A 90 -1.19 -12.55 -0.88
C SER A 90 0.06 -11.82 -0.42
N TRP A 91 -0.10 -10.80 0.41
CA TRP A 91 0.98 -10.21 1.18
C TRP A 91 1.29 -11.09 2.39
N LYS A 92 2.45 -11.76 2.40
CA LYS A 92 2.96 -12.62 3.48
C LYS A 92 4.15 -11.97 4.19
N GLY A 93 4.13 -11.93 5.52
CA GLY A 93 5.29 -11.57 6.34
C GLY A 93 6.08 -12.81 6.76
N ASN A 94 7.41 -12.72 6.78
CA ASN A 94 8.26 -13.87 7.09
C ASN A 94 8.41 -14.13 8.62
N ASP A 95 8.47 -13.10 9.48
CA ASP A 95 8.65 -13.29 10.95
C ASP A 95 7.87 -12.31 11.83
N LEU A 96 7.91 -12.48 13.16
CA LEU A 96 7.33 -11.53 14.15
C LEU A 96 8.08 -10.19 14.21
N ILE A 97 9.29 -10.14 13.67
CA ILE A 97 10.24 -9.04 13.89
C ILE A 97 10.76 -8.47 12.56
N SER A 98 10.75 -9.24 11.46
CA SER A 98 11.24 -8.76 10.17
C SER A 98 10.17 -7.94 9.44
N GLY A 99 10.45 -6.65 9.19
CA GLY A 99 9.63 -5.74 8.39
C GLY A 99 9.62 -6.07 6.89
N ASN A 100 9.76 -7.35 6.53
CA ASN A 100 9.87 -7.86 5.17
C ASN A 100 8.56 -8.55 4.79
N LEU A 101 7.80 -7.90 3.91
CA LEU A 101 6.56 -8.40 3.36
C LEU A 101 6.79 -8.83 1.90
N ARG A 102 6.25 -9.98 1.50
CA ARG A 102 6.29 -10.46 0.12
C ARG A 102 4.88 -10.51 -0.44
N LEU A 103 4.67 -9.95 -1.61
CA LEU A 103 3.49 -10.20 -2.42
C LEU A 103 3.75 -11.46 -3.24
N ILE A 104 2.88 -12.45 -3.07
CA ILE A 104 2.93 -13.68 -3.84
C ILE A 104 1.68 -13.82 -4.71
N ASP A 105 1.83 -14.45 -5.87
CA ASP A 105 0.72 -14.86 -6.71
C ASP A 105 0.13 -16.22 -6.29
N ASP A 106 -0.84 -16.69 -7.05
CA ASP A 106 -1.52 -17.98 -6.90
C ASP A 106 -0.58 -19.18 -7.13
N GLU A 107 0.38 -19.03 -8.04
CA GLU A 107 1.47 -19.98 -8.28
C GLU A 107 2.58 -19.95 -7.21
N SER A 108 2.44 -19.11 -6.17
CA SER A 108 3.42 -18.91 -5.10
C SER A 108 4.75 -18.27 -5.53
N ASN A 109 4.81 -17.66 -6.70
CA ASN A 109 5.93 -16.82 -7.12
C ASN A 109 5.89 -15.50 -6.34
N THR A 110 7.07 -14.92 -6.08
CA THR A 110 7.16 -13.59 -5.46
C THR A 110 7.10 -12.52 -6.55
N VAL A 111 6.02 -11.74 -6.58
CA VAL A 111 5.84 -10.63 -7.53
C VAL A 111 6.37 -9.31 -7.00
N ALA A 112 6.37 -9.12 -5.68
CA ALA A 112 6.96 -7.93 -5.06
C ALA A 112 7.44 -8.20 -3.63
N LYS A 113 8.37 -7.36 -3.16
CA LYS A 113 8.83 -7.31 -1.78
C LYS A 113 8.71 -5.89 -1.27
N LEU A 114 8.16 -5.73 -0.08
CA LEU A 114 8.17 -4.51 0.68
C LEU A 114 9.12 -4.70 1.85
N ILE A 115 10.18 -3.89 1.89
CA ILE A 115 11.27 -4.00 2.86
C ILE A 115 11.30 -2.71 3.66
N GLU A 116 10.91 -2.80 4.93
CA GLU A 116 10.90 -1.67 5.86
C GLU A 116 12.32 -1.30 6.28
N ALA A 117 12.58 -0.01 6.45
CA ALA A 117 13.88 0.46 6.92
C ALA A 117 14.13 -0.02 8.36
N SER A 118 15.30 -0.63 8.60
CA SER A 118 15.72 -1.15 9.92
C SER A 118 15.96 -0.08 10.98
N SER A 119 16.17 1.18 10.57
CA SER A 119 16.06 2.34 11.44
C SER A 119 15.09 3.34 10.83
N TRP A 120 14.09 3.74 11.60
CA TRP A 120 13.21 4.86 11.28
C TRP A 120 13.96 6.18 11.48
N SER A 121 15.11 6.35 10.82
CA SER A 121 15.61 7.70 10.57
C SER A 121 14.49 8.47 9.86
N ARG A 122 14.30 9.74 10.22
CA ARG A 122 13.13 10.56 9.85
C ARG A 122 12.89 10.76 8.33
N ARG A 123 13.60 10.07 7.45
CA ARG A 123 13.62 10.32 6.00
C ARG A 123 13.09 9.17 5.11
N GLY A 124 12.87 7.95 5.59
CA GLY A 124 12.40 6.86 4.73
C GLY A 124 11.70 5.70 5.44
N LEU A 125 10.59 5.23 4.86
CA LEU A 125 9.79 4.11 5.40
C LEU A 125 10.27 2.73 4.94
N GLY A 126 10.97 2.66 3.81
CA GLY A 126 11.41 1.41 3.19
C GLY A 126 11.46 1.51 1.67
N TYR A 127 11.48 0.36 0.99
CA TYR A 127 11.37 0.29 -0.47
C TYR A 127 10.50 -0.88 -0.92
N ILE A 128 9.89 -0.73 -2.10
CA ILE A 128 9.12 -1.78 -2.78
C ILE A 128 9.96 -2.25 -3.97
N ALA A 129 10.37 -3.51 -3.96
CA ALA A 129 11.05 -4.17 -5.06
C ALA A 129 10.06 -5.04 -5.83
N ILE A 130 9.77 -4.68 -7.07
CA ILE A 130 8.87 -5.44 -7.96
C ILE A 130 9.70 -6.40 -8.81
N SER A 131 9.30 -7.66 -8.87
CA SER A 131 9.99 -8.73 -9.61
C SER A 131 9.19 -9.08 -10.85
N GLY A 132 9.65 -8.63 -12.02
CA GLY A 132 9.02 -8.93 -13.32
C GLY A 132 8.73 -7.68 -14.16
N HIS A 133 8.20 -7.91 -15.36
CA HIS A 133 7.69 -6.87 -16.24
C HIS A 133 6.17 -6.86 -16.20
N PHE A 134 5.61 -5.80 -15.65
CA PHE A 134 4.16 -5.63 -15.49
C PHE A 134 3.68 -4.39 -16.24
N SER A 135 2.40 -4.38 -16.63
CA SER A 135 1.76 -3.16 -17.12
C SER A 135 1.68 -2.11 -16.01
N SER A 136 1.55 -0.83 -16.38
CA SER A 136 1.43 0.26 -15.41
C SER A 136 0.26 0.07 -14.44
N SER A 137 -0.85 -0.52 -14.91
CA SER A 137 -2.03 -0.82 -14.09
C SER A 137 -1.76 -1.87 -13.02
N ILE A 138 -0.99 -2.91 -13.35
CA ILE A 138 -0.61 -3.95 -12.39
C ILE A 138 0.41 -3.41 -11.39
N ILE A 139 1.34 -2.56 -11.83
CA ILE A 139 2.27 -1.85 -10.93
C ILE A 139 1.47 -0.99 -9.93
N ASP A 140 0.43 -0.28 -10.38
CA ASP A 140 -0.45 0.49 -9.50
C ASP A 140 -1.07 -0.38 -8.42
N GLU A 141 -1.60 -1.54 -8.78
CA GLU A 141 -2.22 -2.44 -7.80
C GLU A 141 -1.20 -3.00 -6.80
N ILE A 142 0.00 -3.35 -7.26
CA ILE A 142 1.09 -3.79 -6.39
C ILE A 142 1.46 -2.69 -5.38
N VAL A 143 1.67 -1.46 -5.87
CA VAL A 143 2.04 -0.32 -5.03
C VAL A 143 0.91 0.03 -4.07
N VAL A 144 -0.32 0.13 -4.56
CA VAL A 144 -1.50 0.47 -3.75
C VAL A 144 -1.73 -0.55 -2.66
N THR A 145 -1.66 -1.86 -2.96
CA THR A 145 -1.89 -2.92 -1.95
C THR A 145 -0.74 -2.99 -0.94
N GLY A 146 0.49 -2.71 -1.35
CA GLY A 146 1.64 -2.57 -0.45
C GLY A 146 1.49 -1.38 0.50
N LEU A 147 1.11 -0.22 -0.03
CA LEU A 147 0.84 0.99 0.76
C LEU A 147 -0.37 0.80 1.69
N ALA A 148 -1.42 0.11 1.24
CA ALA A 148 -2.58 -0.23 2.06
C ALA A 148 -2.17 -1.10 3.27
N LYS A 149 -1.28 -2.08 3.06
CA LYS A 149 -0.73 -2.91 4.14
C LYS A 149 0.06 -2.09 5.16
N LEU A 150 0.91 -1.16 4.70
CA LEU A 150 1.64 -0.24 5.58
C LEU A 150 0.70 0.69 6.34
N GLY A 151 -0.25 1.30 5.64
CA GLY A 151 -1.26 2.19 6.20
C GLY A 151 -2.09 1.53 7.29
N TYR A 152 -2.48 0.26 7.08
CA TYR A 152 -3.20 -0.51 8.08
C TYR A 152 -2.40 -0.70 9.38
N ARG A 153 -1.08 -0.91 9.29
CA ARG A 153 -0.22 -0.97 10.50
C ARG A 153 -0.14 0.39 11.19
N LEU A 154 0.17 1.44 10.42
CA LEU A 154 0.34 2.81 10.94
C LEU A 154 -0.92 3.37 11.61
N LEU A 155 -2.09 3.07 11.05
CA LEU A 155 -3.38 3.53 11.58
C LEU A 155 -3.96 2.53 12.58
N GLY A 156 -3.74 1.22 12.40
CA GLY A 156 -4.21 0.16 13.29
C GLY A 156 -3.63 0.25 14.68
N ASP A 157 -2.34 0.62 14.82
CA ASP A 157 -1.71 0.86 16.12
C ASP A 157 -2.37 2.01 16.90
N LYS A 158 -3.13 2.89 16.23
CA LYS A 158 -3.91 3.98 16.85
C LYS A 158 -5.40 3.69 17.01
N MET A 159 -5.89 2.56 16.47
CA MET A 159 -7.31 2.17 16.58
C MET A 159 -7.61 1.23 17.75
N LEU A 160 -6.58 0.74 18.43
CA LEU A 160 -6.68 -0.14 19.60
C LEU A 160 -6.59 0.61 20.94
N ILE A 161 -6.77 1.95 20.94
CA ILE A 161 -6.82 2.78 22.15
C ILE A 161 -8.25 3.25 22.39
#